data_AF-A0A538NMF4-F1
#
_entry.id   AF-A0A538NMF4-F1
#
_cell.length_a   1.000
_cell.length_b   1.000
_cell.length_c   1.000
_cell.angle_alpha   90.00
_cell.angle_beta   90.00
_cell.angle_gamma   90.00
#
_symmetry.space_group_name_H-M   'P 1'
#
loop_
_entity.id
_entity.type
_entity.pdbx_description
1 polymer ?
#
loop_
_entity_poly.entity_id
_entity_poly.type
_entity_poly.pdbx_seq_one_letter_code
_entity_poly.pdbx_strand_id
1 'polypeptide(L)' 'MNRFEKLVAGAKKKVTEILPAEAAAKSQNGEALIIDVREKDEWDEEHIPNATHLSRGTIELDIEE' A
#
# COMPACT_ATOMS: atom_id res chain seq x y z
N MET A 1 -24.28 2.88 -5.15
CA MET A 1 -22.95 2.24 -5.21
C MET A 1 -22.66 1.76 -6.63
N ASN A 2 -21.62 2.33 -7.26
CA ASN A 2 -21.13 1.91 -8.55
C ASN A 2 -20.34 0.57 -8.44
N ARG A 3 -19.92 0.01 -9.58
CA ARG A 3 -19.18 -1.27 -9.60
C ARG A 3 -17.85 -1.18 -8.84
N PHE A 4 -17.14 -0.07 -8.97
CA PHE A 4 -15.84 0.16 -8.32
C PHE A 4 -15.98 0.17 -6.79
N GLU A 5 -16.93 0.92 -6.24
CA GLU A 5 -17.21 0.99 -4.80
C GLU A 5 -17.56 -0.38 -4.21
N LYS A 6 -18.27 -1.24 -4.96
CA LYS A 6 -18.56 -2.62 -4.53
C LYS A 6 -17.29 -3.48 -4.43
N LEU A 7 -16.36 -3.32 -5.37
CA LEU A 7 -15.09 -4.04 -5.34
C LEU A 7 -14.23 -3.59 -4.15
N VAL A 8 -14.12 -2.28 -3.93
CA VAL A 8 -13.41 -1.71 -2.77
C VAL A 8 -14.03 -2.20 -1.46
N ALA A 9 -15.35 -2.14 -1.32
CA ALA A 9 -16.05 -2.62 -0.13
C ALA A 9 -15.85 -4.13 0.11
N GLY A 10 -15.74 -4.92 -0.96
CA GLY A 10 -15.40 -6.34 -0.89
C GLY A 10 -13.96 -6.59 -0.43
N ALA A 11 -13.00 -5.82 -0.95
CA ALA A 11 -11.59 -5.91 -0.58
C ALA A 11 -11.37 -5.53 0.89
N LYS A 12 -11.97 -4.43 1.35
CA LYS A 12 -11.87 -3.95 2.75
C LYS A 12 -12.32 -4.99 3.79
N LYS A 13 -13.21 -5.91 3.44
CA LYS A 13 -13.64 -7.00 4.33
C LYS A 13 -12.62 -8.14 4.46
N LYS A 14 -11.63 -8.20 3.57
CA LYS A 14 -10.64 -9.27 3.47
C LYS A 14 -9.24 -8.84 3.94
N VAL A 15 -9.08 -7.57 4.30
CA VAL A 15 -7.82 -7.00 4.74
C VAL A 15 -8.01 -6.35 6.10
N THR A 16 -6.94 -6.30 6.89
CA THR A 16 -6.93 -5.53 8.13
C THR A 16 -6.54 -4.10 7.80
N GLU A 17 -7.45 -3.16 8.01
CA GLU A 17 -7.13 -1.73 7.98
C GLU A 17 -6.53 -1.32 9.33
N ILE A 18 -5.44 -0.55 9.29
CA ILE A 18 -4.75 -0.03 10.47
C ILE A 18 -4.63 1.49 10.39
N LEU A 19 -4.38 2.14 11.52
CA LEU A 19 -4.18 3.59 11.55
C LEU A 19 -2.76 3.97 11.06
N PRO A 20 -2.57 5.17 10.47
CA PRO A 20 -1.25 5.62 10.03
C PRO A 20 -0.18 5.60 11.13
N ALA A 21 -0.57 5.96 12.37
CA ALA A 21 0.35 5.94 13.51
C ALA A 21 0.81 4.51 13.87
N GLU A 22 -0.08 3.51 13.75
CA GLU A 22 0.26 2.10 13.98
C GLU A 22 1.17 1.56 12.87
N ALA A 23 0.88 1.93 11.61
CA ALA A 23 1.73 1.58 10.48
C ALA A 23 3.15 2.15 10.63
N ALA A 24 3.26 3.42 11.03
CA ALA A 24 4.54 4.07 11.29
C ALA A 24 5.33 3.37 12.42
N ALA A 25 4.67 3.05 13.54
CA ALA A 25 5.31 2.34 14.65
C ALA A 25 5.81 0.95 14.23
N LYS A 26 4.98 0.18 13.51
CA LYS A 26 5.37 -1.14 13.00
C LYS A 26 6.54 -1.08 12.04
N SER A 27 6.55 -0.09 11.15
CA SER A 27 7.66 0.12 10.22
C SER A 27 8.95 0.49 10.95
N GLN A 28 8.89 1.42 11.90
CA GLN A 28 10.06 1.85 12.69
C GLN A 28 10.63 0.72 13.55
N ASN A 29 9.78 -0.17 14.05
CA ASN A 29 10.19 -1.35 14.83
C ASN A 29 10.71 -2.51 13.96
N GLY A 30 10.67 -2.39 12.63
CA GLY A 30 11.03 -3.47 11.71
C GLY A 30 10.02 -4.64 11.70
N GLU A 31 8.82 -4.44 12.22
CA GLU A 31 7.73 -5.43 12.22
C GLU A 31 6.96 -5.47 10.90
N ALA A 32 7.03 -4.41 10.10
CA ALA A 32 6.31 -4.28 8.83
C ALA A 32 7.09 -3.47 7.80
N LEU A 33 6.81 -3.75 6.53
CA LEU A 33 7.25 -2.93 5.40
C LEU A 33 6.09 -2.05 4.93
N ILE A 34 6.39 -0.81 4.57
CA ILE A 34 5.43 0.08 3.92
C ILE A 34 5.63 -0.02 2.42
N ILE A 35 4.61 -0.49 1.70
CA ILE A 35 4.62 -0.58 0.24
C ILE A 35 3.69 0.49 -0.31
N ASP A 36 4.24 1.41 -1.09
CA ASP A 36 3.47 2.40 -1.80
C ASP A 36 3.15 1.89 -3.21
N VAL A 37 1.85 1.80 -3.51
CA VAL A 37 1.32 1.21 -4.75
C VAL A 37 0.78 2.25 -5.74
N ARG A 38 1.03 3.53 -5.47
CA ARG A 38 0.66 4.65 -6.34
C ARG A 38 1.53 4.70 -7.60
N GLU A 39 1.19 5.59 -8.52
CA GLU A 39 1.99 5.80 -9.73
C GLU A 39 3.36 6.43 -9.42
N LYS A 40 4.29 6.33 -10.37
CA LYS A 40 5.70 6.72 -10.18
C LYS A 40 5.88 8.23 -9.96
N ASP A 41 5.07 9.04 -10.65
CA ASP A 41 5.05 10.49 -10.50
C ASP A 41 4.58 10.91 -9.09
N GLU A 42 3.52 10.30 -8.57
CA GLU A 42 3.05 10.55 -7.20
C GLU A 42 4.09 10.17 -6.15
N TRP A 43 4.79 9.06 -6.37
CA TRP A 43 5.89 8.62 -5.50
C TRP A 43 7.07 9.59 -5.53
N ASP A 44 7.44 10.09 -6.71
CA ASP A 44 8.56 11.00 -6.89
C ASP A 44 8.29 12.39 -6.29
N GLU A 45 7.03 12.82 -6.26
CA GLU A 45 6.62 14.05 -5.59
C GLU A 45 6.79 13.97 -4.07
N GLU A 46 6.16 12.98 -3.43
CA GLU A 46 6.39 12.68 -2.02
C GLU A 46 6.00 11.25 -1.66
N HIS A 47 6.72 10.71 -0.67
CA HIS A 47 6.42 9.41 -0.10
C HIS A 47 6.88 9.30 1.36
N ILE A 48 6.34 8.28 2.03
CA ILE A 48 6.72 7.96 3.41
C ILE A 48 8.19 7.51 3.42
N PRO A 49 9.04 8.07 4.31
CA PRO A 49 10.43 7.63 4.43
C PRO A 49 10.54 6.12 4.69
N ASN A 50 11.50 5.46 4.05
CA ASN A 50 11.77 4.02 4.11
C ASN A 50 10.64 3.12 3.57
N ALA A 51 9.64 3.67 2.89
CA ALA A 51 8.73 2.87 2.09
C ALA A 51 9.44 2.33 0.83
N THR A 52 8.89 1.24 0.27
CA THR A 52 9.28 0.70 -1.03
C THR A 52 8.18 0.99 -2.04
N HIS A 53 8.54 1.52 -3.20
CA HIS A 53 7.60 1.72 -4.31
C HIS A 53 7.43 0.45 -5.12
N LEU A 54 6.19 -0.02 -5.26
CA LEU A 54 5.79 -1.11 -6.15
C LEU A 54 4.41 -0.77 -6.71
N SER A 55 4.35 -0.27 -7.96
CA SER A 55 3.08 0.15 -8.57
C SER A 55 2.06 -0.98 -8.56
N ARG A 56 0.79 -0.66 -8.29
CA ARG A 56 -0.30 -1.64 -8.29
C ARG A 56 -0.41 -2.42 -9.61
N GLY A 57 0.02 -1.85 -10.73
CA GLY A 57 -0.06 -2.50 -12.04
C GLY A 57 0.99 -3.60 -12.29
N THR A 58 2.09 -3.59 -11.52
CA THR A 58 3.23 -4.51 -11.72
C THR A 58 3.60 -5.31 -10.48
N ILE A 59 3.04 -4.96 -9.31
CA ILE A 59 3.43 -5.55 -8.02
C ILE A 59 3.41 -7.08 -8.02
N GLU A 60 2.43 -7.74 -8.64
CA GLU A 60 2.39 -9.21 -8.70
C GLU A 60 3.54 -9.81 -9.53
N LEU A 61 4.03 -9.11 -10.55
CA LEU A 61 5.20 -9.53 -11.34
C LEU A 61 6.49 -9.25 -10.58
N ASP A 62 6.59 -8.06 -9.98
CA ASP A 62 7.81 -7.59 -9.32
C ASP A 62 8.18 -8.38 -8.07
N ILE A 63 7.21 -9.01 -7.39
CA ILE A 63 7.45 -9.83 -6.18
C ILE A 63 7.72 -11.31 -6.47
N GLU A 64 7.51 -11.78 -7.70
CA GLU A 64 7.75 -13.16 -8.11
C GLU A 64 9.18 -13.40 -8.64
N GLU A 65 9.91 -12.33 -8.99
CA GLU A 65 11.34 -12.36 -9.37
C GLU A 65 12.27 -12.45 -8.14
#